data_AF-A0A447KS17-F1
#
_entry.id   AF-A0A447KS17-F1
#
_cell.length_a   1.000
_cell.length_b   1.000
_cell.length_c   1.000
_cell.angle_alpha   90.00
_cell.angle_beta   90.00
_cell.angle_gamma   90.00
#
_symmetry.space_group_name_H-M   'P 1'
#
loop_
_entity.id
_entity.type
_entity.pdbx_description
1 polymer ?
#
loop_
_entity_poly.entity_id
_entity_poly.type
_entity_poly.pdbx_seq_one_letter_code
_entity_poly.pdbx_strand_id
1 'polypeptide(L)'
;MVEQAATRGAQLIVTVDNGISSHAGVEVAHAKGMQVLVTDHHLPGETLPAAEAIVNPNLRECAFPSKSLAGVGVAFYLMLALRARLRDSGWFEQRAMAMPNLAELLDLVALGTVADVVPLDANNRILVYQGLNRIRAGKCRPGVRALLEVANRDARQLAANDLGFALGPRLNAAGRLDDMSIGVALLLSDDIAQARMLANDLDALNQTRREIEQGMQVEALQLCDQLERTSTTLPYGLAMYHPRMASGSGRHIGIAHQRAFSPAGDCLCPGGGRYSERFWSFDSRSAHA
;
A
#
# COMPACT_ATOMS: atom_id res chain seq x y z
N MET A 1 16.96 7.39 5.46
CA MET A 1 17.18 6.36 4.42
C MET A 1 18.47 6.58 3.64
N VAL A 2 18.65 7.71 2.93
CA VAL A 2 19.89 7.96 2.16
C VAL A 2 21.16 7.92 3.03
N GLU A 3 21.12 8.53 4.22
CA GLU A 3 22.22 8.45 5.19
C GLU A 3 22.54 7.00 5.59
N GLN A 4 21.52 6.17 5.83
CA GLN A 4 21.69 4.76 6.17
C GLN A 4 22.21 3.93 4.98
N ALA A 5 21.86 4.30 3.75
CA ALA A 5 22.40 3.65 2.56
C ALA A 5 23.90 3.99 2.39
N ALA A 6 24.26 5.25 2.65
CA ALA A 6 25.64 5.71 2.60
C ALA A 6 26.53 5.01 3.64
N THR A 7 26.05 4.83 4.89
CA THR A 7 26.82 4.09 5.91
C THR A 7 27.05 2.61 5.54
N ARG A 8 26.22 2.06 4.65
CA ARG A 8 26.37 0.70 4.11
C ARG A 8 27.20 0.65 2.81
N GLY A 9 27.74 1.79 2.35
CA GLY A 9 28.53 1.86 1.13
C GLY A 9 27.72 1.61 -0.15
N ALA A 10 26.42 1.88 -0.14
CA ALA A 10 25.59 1.75 -1.33
C ALA A 10 26.09 2.69 -2.44
N GLN A 11 26.06 2.21 -3.69
CA GLN A 11 26.40 3.00 -4.88
C GLN A 11 25.15 3.37 -5.70
N LEU A 12 24.07 2.61 -5.52
CA LEU A 12 22.79 2.76 -6.21
C LEU A 12 21.67 2.60 -5.19
N ILE A 13 20.71 3.53 -5.22
CA ILE A 13 19.43 3.43 -4.51
C ILE A 13 18.35 3.09 -5.54
N VAL A 14 17.62 2.00 -5.29
CA VAL A 14 16.41 1.68 -6.06
C VAL A 14 15.22 1.87 -5.15
N THR A 15 14.36 2.83 -5.46
CA THR A 15 13.11 3.01 -4.71
C THR A 15 12.07 2.03 -5.19
N VAL A 16 11.14 1.65 -4.31
CA VAL A 16 9.95 0.85 -4.64
C VAL A 16 8.75 1.54 -4.03
N ASP A 17 7.73 1.77 -4.84
CA ASP A 17 6.45 2.35 -4.41
C ASP A 17 6.58 3.75 -3.77
N ASN A 18 7.66 4.47 -4.13
CA ASN A 18 7.96 5.81 -3.63
C ASN A 18 9.02 6.46 -4.53
N GLY A 19 9.21 7.76 -4.36
CA GLY A 19 10.34 8.49 -4.90
C GLY A 19 9.98 9.49 -6.00
N ILE A 20 8.79 9.40 -6.64
CA ILE A 20 8.44 10.29 -7.77
C ILE A 20 8.39 11.79 -7.38
N SER A 21 8.20 12.08 -6.10
CA SER A 21 8.19 13.43 -5.52
C SER A 21 9.43 13.75 -4.67
N SER A 22 10.38 12.82 -4.55
CA SER A 22 11.49 12.89 -3.57
C SER A 22 12.71 13.65 -4.10
N HIS A 23 12.53 14.93 -4.47
CA HIS A 23 13.61 15.81 -4.97
C HIS A 23 14.80 15.89 -4.01
N ALA A 24 14.56 16.33 -2.78
CA ALA A 24 15.61 16.47 -1.76
C ALA A 24 16.31 15.14 -1.43
N GLY A 25 15.57 14.02 -1.48
CA GLY A 25 16.14 12.69 -1.27
C GLY A 25 17.16 12.32 -2.35
N VAL A 26 16.83 12.60 -3.61
CA VAL A 26 17.74 12.36 -4.75
C VAL A 26 18.96 13.29 -4.70
N GLU A 27 18.77 14.57 -4.37
CA GLU A 27 19.88 15.52 -4.21
C GLU A 27 20.88 15.07 -3.14
N VAL A 28 20.39 14.62 -1.98
CA VAL A 28 21.25 14.10 -0.90
C VAL A 28 21.97 12.82 -1.33
N ALA A 29 21.35 11.97 -2.15
CA ALA A 29 21.99 10.76 -2.66
C ALA A 29 23.15 11.11 -3.60
N HIS A 30 22.94 12.05 -4.51
CA HIS A 30 23.96 12.54 -5.43
C HIS A 30 25.13 13.20 -4.70
N ALA A 31 24.85 14.01 -3.67
CA ALA A 31 25.88 14.64 -2.85
C ALA A 31 26.80 13.61 -2.16
N LYS A 32 26.33 12.37 -2.01
CA LYS A 32 27.10 11.24 -1.46
C LYS A 32 27.65 10.30 -2.54
N GLY A 33 27.57 10.69 -3.81
CA GLY A 33 28.07 9.89 -4.94
C GLY A 33 27.24 8.65 -5.25
N MET A 34 25.98 8.60 -4.83
CA MET A 34 25.06 7.50 -5.12
C MET A 34 24.16 7.85 -6.30
N GLN A 35 23.91 6.88 -7.17
CA GLN A 35 22.88 6.95 -8.20
C GLN A 35 21.51 6.59 -7.61
N VAL A 36 20.42 7.06 -8.22
CA VAL A 36 19.04 6.75 -7.86
C VAL A 36 18.24 6.28 -9.07
N LEU A 37 17.64 5.10 -8.95
CA LEU A 37 16.58 4.60 -9.83
C LEU A 37 15.26 4.70 -9.06
N VAL A 38 14.33 5.52 -9.57
CA VAL A 38 12.99 5.63 -8.98
C VAL A 38 12.06 4.61 -9.62
N THR A 39 11.41 3.77 -8.80
CA THR A 39 10.27 2.95 -9.24
C THR A 39 9.06 3.25 -8.40
N ASP A 40 8.02 3.76 -9.04
CA ASP A 40 6.86 4.34 -8.37
C ASP A 40 5.64 4.26 -9.28
N HIS A 41 4.46 4.49 -8.73
CA HIS A 41 3.20 4.56 -9.45
C HIS A 41 2.35 5.79 -9.08
N HIS A 42 2.75 6.57 -8.08
CA HIS A 42 2.06 7.80 -7.72
C HIS A 42 2.06 8.83 -8.86
N LEU A 43 1.13 9.78 -8.83
CA LEU A 43 1.09 10.87 -9.80
C LEU A 43 2.35 11.74 -9.69
N PRO A 44 3.02 12.05 -10.80
CA PRO A 44 4.18 12.94 -10.78
C PRO A 44 3.77 14.37 -10.43
N GLY A 45 4.68 15.10 -9.78
CA GLY A 45 4.54 16.52 -9.55
C GLY A 45 4.74 17.36 -10.81
N GLU A 46 4.82 18.69 -10.65
CA GLU A 46 5.14 19.60 -11.75
C GLU A 46 6.54 19.34 -12.32
N THR A 47 7.49 19.07 -11.43
CA THR A 47 8.87 18.69 -11.76
C THR A 47 9.16 17.27 -11.26
N LEU A 48 10.08 16.60 -11.94
CA LEU A 48 10.55 15.26 -11.58
C LEU A 48 11.91 15.35 -10.87
N PRO A 49 12.20 14.46 -9.90
CA PRO A 49 13.49 14.40 -9.27
C PRO A 49 14.57 14.04 -10.29
N ALA A 50 15.79 14.54 -10.09
CA ALA A 50 16.90 14.36 -11.02
C ALA A 50 17.52 12.93 -10.98
N ALA A 51 16.72 11.88 -10.82
CA ALA A 51 17.19 10.49 -10.78
C ALA A 51 17.72 10.02 -12.15
N GLU A 52 18.67 9.09 -12.17
CA GLU A 52 19.22 8.51 -13.42
C GLU A 52 18.14 7.86 -14.29
N ALA A 53 17.12 7.29 -13.66
CA ALA A 53 15.95 6.79 -14.34
C ALA A 53 14.72 6.79 -13.43
N ILE A 54 13.55 6.93 -14.05
CA ILE A 54 12.25 6.90 -13.38
C ILE A 54 11.36 5.91 -14.13
N VAL A 55 10.91 4.88 -13.44
CA VAL A 55 9.95 3.90 -13.94
C VAL A 55 8.61 4.17 -13.25
N ASN A 56 7.72 4.85 -13.94
CA ASN A 56 6.38 5.15 -13.43
C ASN A 56 5.35 5.19 -14.59
N PRO A 57 4.25 4.40 -14.50
CA PRO A 57 3.22 4.36 -15.55
C PRO A 57 2.50 5.70 -15.74
N ASN A 58 2.51 6.58 -14.74
CA ASN A 58 1.82 7.87 -14.72
C ASN A 58 2.69 9.05 -15.19
N LEU A 59 3.89 8.81 -15.72
CA LEU A 59 4.65 9.83 -16.43
C LEU A 59 3.86 10.34 -17.65
N ARG A 60 3.96 11.64 -17.93
CA ARG A 60 3.16 12.34 -18.96
C ARG A 60 3.30 11.71 -20.35
N GLU A 61 4.51 11.30 -20.73
CA GLU A 61 4.82 10.73 -22.05
C GLU A 61 4.82 9.19 -22.05
N CYS A 62 4.46 8.55 -20.94
CA CYS A 62 4.47 7.10 -20.86
C CYS A 62 3.28 6.51 -21.63
N ALA A 63 3.55 5.71 -22.66
CA ALA A 63 2.51 5.03 -23.44
C ALA A 63 1.98 3.74 -22.77
N PHE A 64 2.42 3.41 -21.55
CA PHE A 64 2.00 2.19 -20.88
C PHE A 64 0.48 2.20 -20.62
N PRO A 65 -0.29 1.19 -21.07
CA PRO A 65 -1.74 1.23 -21.04
C PRO A 65 -2.36 1.24 -19.64
N SER A 66 -1.73 0.55 -18.69
CA SER A 66 -2.26 0.41 -17.33
C SER A 66 -1.72 1.52 -16.42
N LYS A 67 -2.48 2.62 -16.35
CA LYS A 67 -2.18 3.76 -15.46
C LYS A 67 -2.49 3.49 -14.00
N SER A 68 -3.22 2.42 -13.72
CA SER A 68 -3.58 1.98 -12.37
C SER A 68 -2.62 0.94 -11.78
N LEU A 69 -1.51 0.63 -12.44
CA LEU A 69 -0.54 -0.36 -11.95
C LEU A 69 -0.07 0.01 -10.52
N ALA A 70 -0.14 -0.94 -9.59
CA ALA A 70 0.39 -0.75 -8.22
C ALA A 70 1.92 -0.72 -8.21
N GLY A 71 2.54 -0.14 -7.17
CA GLY A 71 4.00 -0.13 -7.04
C GLY A 71 4.65 -1.52 -7.10
N VAL A 72 4.02 -2.53 -6.50
CA VAL A 72 4.49 -3.94 -6.62
C VAL A 72 4.46 -4.43 -8.07
N GLY A 73 3.51 -3.97 -8.87
CA GLY A 73 3.41 -4.27 -10.29
C GLY A 73 4.54 -3.60 -11.08
N VAL A 74 4.89 -2.35 -10.75
CA VAL A 74 6.04 -1.64 -11.34
C VAL A 74 7.33 -2.41 -11.06
N ALA A 75 7.57 -2.80 -9.81
CA ALA A 75 8.73 -3.62 -9.44
C ALA A 75 8.75 -4.97 -10.18
N PHE A 76 7.59 -5.61 -10.33
CA PHE A 76 7.45 -6.86 -11.07
C PHE A 76 7.82 -6.72 -12.55
N TYR A 77 7.32 -5.68 -13.23
CA TYR A 77 7.66 -5.41 -14.62
C TYR A 77 9.14 -5.03 -14.81
N LEU A 78 9.73 -4.30 -13.86
CA LEU A 78 11.18 -4.03 -13.87
C LEU A 78 11.99 -5.33 -13.76
N MET A 79 11.62 -6.25 -12.86
CA MET A 79 12.26 -7.56 -12.75
C MET A 79 12.12 -8.38 -14.04
N LEU A 80 10.94 -8.34 -14.69
CA LEU A 80 10.72 -9.02 -15.98
C LEU A 80 11.64 -8.47 -17.07
N ALA A 81 11.74 -7.14 -17.18
CA ALA A 81 12.60 -6.47 -18.16
C ALA A 81 14.08 -6.76 -17.90
N LEU A 82 14.52 -6.71 -16.64
CA LEU A 82 15.89 -7.05 -16.24
C LEU A 82 16.21 -8.51 -16.58
N ARG A 83 15.35 -9.46 -16.19
CA ARG A 83 15.54 -10.89 -16.52
C ARG A 83 15.65 -11.11 -18.04
N ALA A 84 14.79 -10.46 -18.82
CA ALA A 84 14.86 -10.54 -20.29
C ALA A 84 16.20 -10.03 -20.81
N ARG A 85 16.68 -8.88 -20.33
CA ARG A 85 17.98 -8.35 -20.75
C ARG A 85 19.17 -9.20 -20.36
N LEU A 86 19.17 -9.80 -19.16
CA LEU A 86 20.24 -10.70 -18.73
C LEU A 86 20.22 -12.02 -19.52
N ARG A 87 19.04 -12.51 -19.91
CA ARG A 87 18.94 -13.67 -20.80
C ARG A 87 19.51 -13.34 -22.17
N ASP A 88 19.08 -12.24 -22.78
CA ASP A 88 19.47 -11.88 -24.15
C ASP A 88 20.97 -11.54 -24.27
N SER A 89 21.63 -11.16 -23.17
CA SER A 89 23.08 -10.97 -23.11
C SER A 89 23.88 -12.24 -22.80
N GLY A 90 23.21 -13.39 -22.61
CA GLY A 90 23.85 -14.64 -22.20
C GLY A 90 24.40 -14.64 -20.77
N TRP A 91 24.00 -13.66 -19.93
CA TRP A 91 24.55 -13.48 -18.59
C TRP A 91 24.33 -14.69 -17.69
N PHE A 92 23.15 -15.31 -17.75
CA PHE A 92 22.82 -16.51 -16.97
C PHE A 92 23.74 -17.69 -17.33
N GLU A 93 24.00 -17.90 -18.61
CA GLU A 93 24.90 -18.97 -19.09
C GLU A 93 26.34 -18.71 -18.64
N GLN A 94 26.83 -17.49 -18.82
CA GLN A 94 28.18 -17.08 -18.40
C GLN A 94 28.39 -17.24 -16.88
N ARG A 95 27.33 -17.07 -16.08
CA ARG A 95 27.35 -17.22 -14.62
C ARG A 95 27.01 -18.63 -14.15
N ALA A 96 26.75 -19.57 -15.07
CA ALA A 96 26.24 -20.92 -14.76
C ALA A 96 25.03 -20.89 -13.80
N MET A 97 24.12 -19.93 -14.02
CA MET A 97 22.99 -19.66 -13.14
C MET A 97 21.68 -19.96 -13.85
N ALA A 98 20.77 -20.67 -13.19
CA ALA A 98 19.44 -20.91 -13.73
C ALA A 98 18.63 -19.60 -13.81
N MET A 99 17.93 -19.40 -14.93
CA MET A 99 17.05 -18.25 -15.08
C MET A 99 15.85 -18.35 -14.12
N PRO A 100 15.55 -17.31 -13.32
CA PRO A 100 14.48 -17.37 -12.34
C PRO A 100 13.09 -17.33 -12.98
N ASN A 101 12.18 -18.14 -12.43
CA ASN A 101 10.76 -18.11 -12.80
C ASN A 101 9.99 -17.07 -11.99
N LEU A 102 9.91 -15.84 -12.51
CA LEU A 102 9.22 -14.73 -11.83
C LEU A 102 7.72 -14.97 -11.60
N ALA A 103 7.09 -15.95 -12.25
CA ALA A 103 5.72 -16.33 -11.93
C ALA A 103 5.55 -16.76 -10.46
N GLU A 104 6.64 -17.16 -9.80
CA GLU A 104 6.67 -17.51 -8.37
C GLU A 104 6.37 -16.36 -7.43
N LEU A 105 6.51 -15.12 -7.90
CA LEU A 105 6.25 -13.91 -7.11
C LEU A 105 4.83 -13.36 -7.29
N LEU A 106 4.00 -13.99 -8.13
CA LEU A 106 2.67 -13.46 -8.46
C LEU A 106 1.70 -13.45 -7.27
N ASP A 107 1.95 -14.26 -6.23
CA ASP A 107 1.21 -14.19 -4.98
C ASP A 107 1.49 -12.87 -4.22
N LEU A 108 2.75 -12.43 -4.17
CA LEU A 108 3.14 -11.13 -3.62
C LEU A 108 2.60 -9.98 -4.48
N VAL A 109 2.67 -10.11 -5.81
CA VAL A 109 2.10 -9.11 -6.74
C VAL A 109 0.60 -8.97 -6.51
N ALA A 110 -0.14 -10.07 -6.39
CA ALA A 110 -1.57 -10.03 -6.13
C ALA A 110 -1.89 -9.42 -4.76
N LEU A 111 -1.19 -9.84 -3.70
CA LEU A 111 -1.37 -9.29 -2.36
C LEU A 111 -1.10 -7.78 -2.33
N GLY A 112 0.04 -7.34 -2.85
CA GLY A 112 0.41 -5.92 -2.87
C GLY A 112 -0.56 -5.08 -3.72
N THR A 113 -0.93 -5.55 -4.91
CA THR A 113 -1.85 -4.83 -5.80
C THR A 113 -3.22 -4.61 -5.14
N VAL A 114 -3.75 -5.64 -4.46
CA VAL A 114 -5.04 -5.51 -3.79
C VAL A 114 -4.94 -4.72 -2.49
N ALA A 115 -3.84 -4.85 -1.74
CA ALA A 115 -3.60 -4.10 -0.51
C ALA A 115 -3.45 -2.59 -0.76
N ASP A 116 -2.98 -2.21 -1.94
CA ASP A 116 -2.82 -0.84 -2.41
C ASP A 116 -4.13 -0.20 -2.92
N VAL A 117 -5.21 -0.99 -3.02
CA VAL A 117 -6.57 -0.51 -3.37
C VAL A 117 -6.61 0.24 -4.71
N VAL A 118 -5.68 -0.04 -5.61
CA VAL A 118 -5.70 0.51 -6.97
C VAL A 118 -6.84 -0.12 -7.80
N PRO A 119 -7.36 0.58 -8.83
CA PRO A 119 -8.34 0.00 -9.74
C PRO A 119 -7.85 -1.31 -10.36
N LEU A 120 -8.70 -2.33 -10.37
CA LEU A 120 -8.46 -3.59 -11.08
C LEU A 120 -8.79 -3.43 -12.56
N ASP A 121 -7.99 -2.61 -13.24
CA ASP A 121 -7.98 -2.52 -14.70
C ASP A 121 -7.59 -3.87 -15.34
N ALA A 122 -7.60 -3.94 -16.68
CA ALA A 122 -7.33 -5.20 -17.37
C ALA A 122 -6.00 -5.85 -16.93
N ASN A 123 -4.94 -5.07 -16.73
CA ASN A 123 -3.62 -5.56 -16.39
C ASN A 123 -3.54 -6.03 -14.93
N ASN A 124 -3.98 -5.19 -13.98
CA ASN A 124 -4.04 -5.56 -12.57
C ASN A 124 -4.94 -6.78 -12.34
N ARG A 125 -6.07 -6.86 -13.04
CA ARG A 125 -6.98 -8.02 -12.97
C ARG A 125 -6.30 -9.31 -13.40
N ILE A 126 -5.48 -9.28 -14.46
CA ILE A 126 -4.71 -10.46 -14.91
C ILE A 126 -3.69 -10.86 -13.85
N LEU A 127 -2.89 -9.92 -13.34
CA LEU A 127 -1.86 -10.19 -12.33
C LEU A 127 -2.47 -10.77 -11.05
N VAL A 128 -3.53 -10.14 -10.53
CA VAL A 128 -4.25 -10.59 -9.33
C VAL A 128 -4.89 -11.96 -9.56
N TYR A 129 -5.52 -12.18 -10.70
CA TYR A 129 -6.11 -13.48 -11.04
C TYR A 129 -5.08 -14.61 -11.03
N GLN A 130 -3.91 -14.38 -11.65
CA GLN A 130 -2.84 -15.38 -11.66
C GLN A 130 -2.26 -15.62 -10.27
N GLY A 131 -2.05 -14.57 -9.47
CA GLY A 131 -1.59 -14.73 -8.08
C GLY A 131 -2.57 -15.49 -7.21
N LEU A 132 -3.88 -15.20 -7.31
CA LEU A 132 -4.92 -15.97 -6.61
C LEU A 132 -4.90 -17.45 -7.00
N ASN A 133 -4.79 -17.76 -8.29
CA ASN A 133 -4.73 -19.15 -8.76
C ASN A 133 -3.49 -19.89 -8.21
N ARG A 134 -2.35 -19.21 -8.10
CA ARG A 134 -1.16 -19.79 -7.47
C ARG A 134 -1.36 -20.08 -5.99
N ILE A 135 -1.94 -19.13 -5.26
CA ILE A 135 -2.23 -19.30 -3.82
C ILE A 135 -3.19 -20.48 -3.62
N ARG A 136 -4.27 -20.54 -4.40
CA ARG A 136 -5.25 -21.65 -4.38
C ARG A 136 -4.62 -23.01 -4.69
N ALA A 137 -3.62 -23.03 -5.56
CA ALA A 137 -2.85 -24.22 -5.90
C ALA A 137 -1.76 -24.57 -4.85
N GLY A 138 -1.67 -23.86 -3.73
CA GLY A 138 -0.66 -24.07 -2.69
C GLY A 138 0.75 -23.62 -3.09
N LYS A 139 0.89 -22.79 -4.13
CA LYS A 139 2.17 -22.31 -4.69
C LYS A 139 2.45 -20.84 -4.32
N CYS A 140 2.29 -20.52 -3.04
CA CYS A 140 2.57 -19.22 -2.46
C CYS A 140 3.68 -19.30 -1.41
N ARG A 141 4.27 -18.15 -1.08
CA ARG A 141 5.31 -18.02 -0.06
C ARG A 141 4.79 -18.42 1.33
N PRO A 142 5.65 -18.96 2.21
CA PRO A 142 5.29 -19.30 3.59
C PRO A 142 4.61 -18.15 4.35
N GLY A 143 5.08 -16.92 4.16
CA GLY A 143 4.48 -15.73 4.77
C GLY A 143 3.01 -15.50 4.39
N VAL A 144 2.68 -15.63 3.09
CA VAL A 144 1.29 -15.49 2.61
C VAL A 144 0.41 -16.60 3.18
N ARG A 145 0.94 -17.82 3.25
CA ARG A 145 0.22 -18.96 3.86
C ARG A 145 -0.05 -18.73 5.34
N ALA A 146 0.94 -18.29 6.10
CA ALA A 146 0.79 -17.99 7.52
C ALA A 146 -0.26 -16.88 7.76
N LEU A 147 -0.30 -15.85 6.90
CA LEU A 147 -1.34 -14.82 6.99
C LEU A 147 -2.75 -15.36 6.74
N LEU A 148 -2.91 -16.31 5.82
CA LEU A 148 -4.20 -16.97 5.58
C LEU A 148 -4.65 -17.77 6.81
N GLU A 149 -3.72 -18.46 7.46
CA GLU A 149 -3.98 -19.25 8.67
C GLU A 149 -4.46 -18.36 9.82
N VAL A 150 -3.73 -17.30 10.18
CA VAL A 150 -4.14 -16.37 11.26
C VAL A 150 -5.39 -15.57 10.90
N ALA A 151 -5.64 -15.34 9.60
CA ALA A 151 -6.87 -14.71 9.12
C ALA A 151 -8.06 -15.66 9.03
N ASN A 152 -7.88 -16.95 9.32
CA ASN A 152 -8.88 -18.01 9.20
C ASN A 152 -9.53 -18.05 7.80
N ARG A 153 -8.71 -18.06 6.73
CA ARG A 153 -9.16 -18.09 5.33
C ARG A 153 -8.70 -19.37 4.64
N ASP A 154 -9.63 -20.08 3.97
CA ASP A 154 -9.29 -21.22 3.12
C ASP A 154 -8.67 -20.72 1.80
N ALA A 155 -7.40 -21.06 1.58
CA ALA A 155 -6.67 -20.71 0.37
C ALA A 155 -7.38 -21.15 -0.91
N ARG A 156 -8.13 -22.26 -0.90
CA ARG A 156 -8.81 -22.82 -2.09
C ARG A 156 -10.01 -21.99 -2.53
N GLN A 157 -10.63 -21.27 -1.60
CA GLN A 157 -11.79 -20.41 -1.84
C GLN A 157 -11.43 -18.92 -1.90
N LEU A 158 -10.14 -18.60 -1.75
CA LEU A 158 -9.64 -17.24 -1.61
C LEU A 158 -10.07 -16.33 -2.75
N ALA A 159 -10.66 -15.18 -2.45
CA ALA A 159 -10.99 -14.14 -3.42
C ALA A 159 -10.10 -12.90 -3.22
N ALA A 160 -10.15 -11.96 -4.19
CA ALA A 160 -9.41 -10.70 -4.07
C ALA A 160 -9.80 -9.92 -2.81
N ASN A 161 -11.08 -9.91 -2.44
CA ASN A 161 -11.54 -9.23 -1.22
C ASN A 161 -10.87 -9.78 0.05
N ASP A 162 -10.57 -11.07 0.12
CA ASP A 162 -9.86 -11.63 1.28
C ASP A 162 -8.43 -11.08 1.37
N LEU A 163 -7.74 -10.89 0.24
CA LEU A 163 -6.43 -10.24 0.22
C LEU A 163 -6.52 -8.81 0.76
N GLY A 164 -7.51 -8.03 0.32
CA GLY A 164 -7.64 -6.62 0.69
C GLY A 164 -8.19 -6.35 2.09
N PHE A 165 -9.06 -7.21 2.61
CA PHE A 165 -9.74 -6.99 3.89
C PHE A 165 -9.27 -7.90 5.03
N ALA A 166 -8.69 -9.05 4.72
CA ALA A 166 -8.16 -9.96 5.73
C ALA A 166 -6.63 -9.91 5.82
N LEU A 167 -5.91 -9.91 4.69
CA LEU A 167 -4.44 -9.99 4.72
C LEU A 167 -3.78 -8.61 4.75
N GLY A 168 -4.17 -7.71 3.84
CA GLY A 168 -3.61 -6.36 3.73
C GLY A 168 -3.58 -5.58 5.05
N PRO A 169 -4.68 -5.53 5.84
CA PRO A 169 -4.70 -4.82 7.12
C PRO A 169 -3.70 -5.35 8.15
N ARG A 170 -3.41 -6.66 8.14
CA ARG A 170 -2.43 -7.29 9.04
C ARG A 170 -1.02 -6.89 8.66
N LEU A 171 -0.70 -6.99 7.38
CA LEU A 171 0.60 -6.57 6.86
C LEU A 171 0.85 -5.08 7.13
N ASN A 172 -0.18 -4.24 6.98
CA ASN A 172 -0.10 -2.80 7.21
C ASN A 172 -0.14 -2.39 8.69
N ALA A 173 -0.44 -3.31 9.62
CA ALA A 173 -0.49 -3.00 11.05
C ALA A 173 0.91 -2.72 11.61
N ALA A 174 1.91 -3.46 11.15
CA ALA A 174 3.32 -3.24 11.48
C ALA A 174 3.81 -1.84 11.10
N GLY A 175 3.37 -1.31 9.96
CA GLY A 175 3.79 0.00 9.47
C GLY A 175 3.26 1.20 10.23
N ARG A 176 2.27 0.99 11.12
CA ARG A 176 1.65 2.05 11.92
C ARG A 176 2.12 2.04 13.38
N LEU A 177 2.81 0.99 13.81
CA LEU A 177 3.28 0.76 15.17
C LEU A 177 4.83 0.66 15.22
N ASP A 178 5.51 1.36 14.31
CA ASP A 178 6.96 1.61 14.27
C ASP A 178 7.89 0.46 13.82
N ASP A 179 7.38 -0.72 13.45
CA ASP A 179 8.23 -1.81 12.93
C ASP A 179 7.71 -2.49 11.66
N MET A 180 7.93 -1.83 10.51
CA MET A 180 7.70 -2.43 9.18
C MET A 180 8.57 -3.66 8.89
N SER A 181 9.64 -3.90 9.66
CA SER A 181 10.58 -4.98 9.38
C SER A 181 9.94 -6.36 9.56
N ILE A 182 8.95 -6.49 10.47
CA ILE A 182 8.20 -7.74 10.71
C ILE A 182 7.46 -8.18 9.43
N GLY A 183 6.77 -7.25 8.77
CA GLY A 183 6.03 -7.53 7.53
C GLY A 183 6.95 -7.97 6.39
N VAL A 184 8.11 -7.30 6.25
CA VAL A 184 9.12 -7.67 5.25
C VAL A 184 9.73 -9.03 5.58
N ALA A 185 10.11 -9.28 6.83
CA ALA A 185 10.67 -10.55 7.28
C ALA A 185 9.69 -11.71 7.04
N LEU A 186 8.39 -11.49 7.30
CA LEU A 186 7.36 -12.48 7.02
C LEU A 186 7.30 -12.86 5.54
N LEU A 187 7.28 -11.88 4.64
CA LEU A 187 7.18 -12.12 3.20
C LEU A 187 8.46 -12.70 2.59
N LEU A 188 9.61 -12.49 3.24
CA LEU A 188 10.90 -13.06 2.85
C LEU A 188 11.17 -14.44 3.47
N SER A 189 10.40 -14.87 4.48
CA SER A 189 10.61 -16.15 5.14
C SER A 189 10.41 -17.34 4.20
N ASP A 190 11.38 -18.25 4.21
CA ASP A 190 11.30 -19.54 3.51
C ASP A 190 10.93 -20.69 4.48
N ASP A 191 10.79 -20.41 5.78
CA ASP A 191 10.32 -21.35 6.81
C ASP A 191 8.90 -21.00 7.27
N ILE A 192 8.02 -22.01 7.26
CA ILE A 192 6.63 -21.87 7.69
C ILE A 192 6.50 -21.70 9.22
N ALA A 193 7.39 -22.29 10.01
CA ALA A 193 7.35 -22.11 11.46
C ALA A 193 7.68 -20.67 11.85
N GLN A 194 8.78 -20.12 11.30
CA GLN A 194 9.11 -18.70 11.45
C GLN A 194 8.00 -17.78 10.91
N ALA A 195 7.45 -18.08 9.74
CA ALA A 195 6.36 -17.29 9.15
C ALA A 195 5.11 -17.24 10.04
N ARG A 196 4.76 -18.35 10.71
CA ARG A 196 3.64 -18.39 11.65
C ARG A 196 3.88 -17.50 12.87
N MET A 197 5.09 -17.47 13.42
CA MET A 197 5.40 -16.58 14.54
C MET A 197 5.18 -15.11 14.13
N LEU A 198 5.80 -14.69 13.02
CA LEU A 198 5.68 -13.32 12.50
C LEU A 198 4.23 -12.96 12.13
N ALA A 199 3.46 -13.90 11.58
CA ALA A 199 2.06 -13.66 11.24
C ALA A 199 1.18 -13.47 12.48
N ASN A 200 1.44 -14.19 13.58
CA ASN A 200 0.75 -13.98 14.85
C ASN A 200 1.09 -12.60 15.45
N ASP A 201 2.35 -12.17 15.37
CA ASP A 201 2.75 -10.83 15.83
C ASP A 201 2.00 -9.74 15.05
N LEU A 202 1.92 -9.86 13.72
CA LEU A 202 1.14 -8.94 12.87
C LEU A 202 -0.36 -8.99 13.16
N ASP A 203 -0.92 -10.16 13.49
CA ASP A 203 -2.32 -10.30 13.86
C ASP A 203 -2.62 -9.59 15.19
N ALA A 204 -1.75 -9.76 16.19
CA ALA A 204 -1.83 -9.06 17.47
C ALA A 204 -1.76 -7.53 17.28
N LEU A 205 -0.79 -7.04 16.49
CA LEU A 205 -0.67 -5.61 16.14
C LEU A 205 -1.93 -5.09 15.43
N ASN A 206 -2.49 -5.88 14.51
CA ASN A 206 -3.73 -5.53 13.82
C ASN A 206 -4.94 -5.52 14.76
N GLN A 207 -5.00 -6.41 15.74
CA GLN A 207 -6.06 -6.45 16.75
C GLN A 207 -5.99 -5.21 17.66
N THR A 208 -4.80 -4.90 18.21
CA THR A 208 -4.58 -3.67 18.98
C THR A 208 -4.95 -2.42 18.18
N ARG A 209 -4.56 -2.37 16.91
CA ARG A 209 -4.95 -1.26 16.01
C ARG A 209 -6.47 -1.14 15.90
N ARG A 210 -7.19 -2.25 15.69
CA ARG A 210 -8.66 -2.24 15.55
C ARG A 210 -9.35 -1.76 16.82
N GLU A 211 -8.87 -2.18 17.99
CA GLU A 211 -9.39 -1.74 19.28
C GLU A 211 -9.24 -0.23 19.47
N ILE A 212 -8.06 0.31 19.12
CA ILE A 212 -7.81 1.76 19.12
C ILE A 212 -8.75 2.47 18.14
N GLU A 213 -8.83 2.01 16.89
CA GLU A 213 -9.70 2.60 15.86
C GLU A 213 -11.19 2.58 16.28
N GLN A 214 -11.65 1.51 16.93
CA GLN A 214 -13.03 1.39 17.43
C GLN A 214 -13.32 2.34 18.59
N GLY A 215 -12.43 2.42 19.59
CA GLY A 215 -12.61 3.35 20.71
C GLY A 215 -12.69 4.79 20.23
N MET A 216 -11.82 5.16 19.29
CA MET A 216 -11.81 6.50 18.70
C MET A 216 -13.05 6.79 17.85
N GLN A 217 -13.58 5.78 17.13
CA GLN A 217 -14.83 5.93 16.41
C GLN A 217 -16.01 6.21 17.35
N VAL A 218 -16.06 5.53 18.51
CA VAL A 218 -17.09 5.76 19.52
C VAL A 218 -16.99 7.18 20.10
N GLU A 219 -15.80 7.63 20.46
CA GLU A 219 -15.56 9.00 20.95
C GLU A 219 -15.98 10.06 19.92
N ALA A 220 -15.63 9.84 18.65
CA ALA A 220 -16.01 10.74 17.56
C ALA A 220 -17.54 10.82 17.40
N LEU A 221 -18.24 9.68 17.43
CA LEU A 221 -19.71 9.66 17.35
C LEU A 221 -20.35 10.38 18.54
N GLN A 222 -19.83 10.21 19.75
CA GLN A 222 -20.32 10.93 20.93
C GLN A 222 -20.14 12.45 20.81
N LEU A 223 -19.03 12.92 20.25
CA LEU A 223 -18.82 14.35 20.02
C LEU A 223 -19.79 14.90 18.97
N CYS A 224 -20.04 14.13 17.90
CA CYS A 224 -21.06 14.50 16.91
C CYS A 224 -22.45 14.62 17.53
N ASP A 225 -22.88 13.65 18.34
CA ASP A 225 -24.17 13.70 19.04
C ASP A 225 -24.28 14.92 19.97
N GLN A 226 -23.19 15.30 20.64
CA GLN A 226 -23.15 16.50 21.48
C GLN A 226 -23.27 17.78 20.67
N LEU A 227 -22.57 17.88 19.54
CA LEU A 227 -22.62 19.02 18.64
C LEU A 227 -24.01 19.17 18.01
N GLU A 228 -24.66 18.07 17.62
CA GLU A 228 -26.04 18.07 17.13
C GLU A 228 -27.03 18.64 18.15
N ARG A 229 -26.85 18.33 19.43
CA ARG A 229 -27.75 18.78 20.50
C ARG A 229 -27.51 20.22 20.93
N THR A 230 -26.30 20.75 20.73
CA THR A 230 -25.88 22.06 21.25
C THR A 230 -25.81 23.15 20.20
N SER A 231 -25.73 22.80 18.91
CA SER A 231 -25.63 23.77 17.82
C SER A 231 -26.94 23.95 17.07
N THR A 232 -27.35 25.20 16.87
CA THR A 232 -28.50 25.56 16.01
C THR A 232 -28.18 25.50 14.51
N THR A 233 -26.89 25.46 14.16
CA THR A 233 -26.39 25.32 12.79
C THR A 233 -25.18 24.38 12.79
N LEU A 234 -25.24 23.30 12.02
CA LEU A 234 -24.11 22.38 11.86
C LEU A 234 -23.40 22.63 10.53
N PRO A 235 -22.06 22.49 10.49
CA PRO A 235 -21.34 22.50 9.22
C PRO A 235 -21.70 21.27 8.37
N TYR A 236 -21.56 21.39 7.05
CA TYR A 236 -21.84 20.31 6.10
C TYR A 236 -20.94 19.06 6.27
N GLY A 237 -19.82 19.21 6.97
CA GLY A 237 -18.94 18.11 7.35
C GLY A 237 -18.13 18.46 8.60
N LEU A 238 -17.88 17.45 9.42
CA LEU A 238 -17.00 17.49 10.57
C LEU A 238 -15.80 16.59 10.32
N ALA A 239 -14.60 17.17 10.35
CA ALA A 239 -13.35 16.44 10.32
C ALA A 239 -12.74 16.46 11.73
N MET A 240 -12.61 15.29 12.35
CA MET A 240 -11.97 15.15 13.65
C MET A 240 -10.55 14.61 13.49
N TYR A 241 -9.63 15.20 14.26
CA TYR A 241 -8.23 14.80 14.33
C TYR A 241 -7.90 14.35 15.75
N HIS A 242 -7.20 13.23 15.86
CA HIS A 242 -6.64 12.76 17.12
C HIS A 242 -5.18 12.34 16.87
N PRO A 243 -4.21 12.75 17.71
CA PRO A 243 -2.78 12.52 17.47
C PRO A 243 -2.40 11.05 17.26
N ARG A 244 -3.14 10.11 17.88
CA ARG A 244 -2.93 8.67 17.69
C ARG A 244 -3.45 8.12 16.35
N MET A 245 -4.14 8.91 15.51
CA MET A 245 -4.50 8.52 14.13
C MET A 245 -3.32 8.69 13.13
N ALA A 246 -2.30 9.46 13.50
CA ALA A 246 -1.33 10.02 12.56
C ALA A 246 -0.08 9.16 12.29
N SER A 247 -0.06 7.87 12.64
CA SER A 247 0.99 6.97 12.16
C SER A 247 0.58 6.34 10.83
N GLY A 248 0.90 7.03 9.73
CA GLY A 248 0.76 6.55 8.34
C GLY A 248 -0.47 7.10 7.61
N SER A 249 -0.24 7.94 6.60
CA SER A 249 -1.22 8.42 5.60
C SER A 249 -2.65 8.68 6.12
N GLY A 250 -2.83 9.89 6.67
CA GLY A 250 -4.08 10.67 6.60
C GLY A 250 -5.39 9.93 6.87
N ARG A 251 -5.58 9.37 8.07
CA ARG A 251 -6.91 8.95 8.51
C ARG A 251 -7.52 10.04 9.37
N HIS A 252 -8.28 10.93 8.72
CA HIS A 252 -9.25 11.77 9.40
C HIS A 252 -10.57 10.99 9.50
N ILE A 253 -11.28 11.12 10.62
CA ILE A 253 -12.69 10.72 10.66
C ILE A 253 -13.46 11.92 10.10
N GLY A 254 -13.85 11.83 8.83
CA GLY A 254 -14.81 12.73 8.20
C GLY A 254 -16.22 12.19 8.42
N ILE A 255 -17.02 12.88 9.21
CA ILE A 255 -18.47 12.63 9.35
C ILE A 255 -19.17 13.70 8.52
N ALA A 256 -19.74 13.28 7.39
CA ALA A 256 -20.55 14.15 6.55
C ALA A 256 -21.99 14.18 7.08
N HIS A 257 -22.50 15.36 7.40
CA HIS A 257 -23.89 15.57 7.77
C HIS A 257 -24.67 15.94 6.50
N GLN A 258 -25.27 14.95 5.83
CA GLN A 258 -26.09 15.26 4.64
C GLN A 258 -27.49 15.72 5.04
N ARG A 259 -27.73 17.04 4.96
CA ARG A 259 -28.96 17.52 4.32
C ARG A 259 -28.63 17.83 2.86
N ALA A 260 -29.01 16.90 1.98
CA ALA A 260 -29.01 16.95 0.52
C ALA A 260 -27.67 16.76 -0.21
N PHE A 261 -27.72 15.86 -1.20
CA PHE A 261 -26.79 15.75 -2.32
C PHE A 261 -26.67 17.09 -3.06
N SER A 262 -25.44 17.51 -3.36
CA SER A 262 -25.15 18.38 -4.51
C SER A 262 -23.78 17.99 -5.09
N PRO A 263 -23.62 17.92 -6.42
CA PRO A 263 -22.38 17.46 -7.05
C PRO A 263 -21.33 18.58 -7.05
N ALA A 264 -20.07 18.19 -6.80
CA ALA A 264 -18.85 18.97 -7.01
C ALA A 264 -18.71 20.26 -6.18
N GLY A 265 -17.86 20.20 -5.14
CA GLY A 265 -17.28 21.37 -4.50
C GLY A 265 -16.03 20.97 -3.72
N ASP A 266 -14.87 21.50 -4.11
CA ASP A 266 -13.59 21.28 -3.46
C ASP A 266 -13.64 21.74 -1.98
N CYS A 267 -13.50 20.81 -1.03
CA CYS A 267 -13.23 21.16 0.37
C CYS A 267 -11.75 21.50 0.52
N LEU A 268 -11.44 22.80 0.61
CA LEU A 268 -10.11 23.32 0.97
C LEU A 268 -9.94 23.32 2.49
N CYS A 269 -9.10 22.43 3.02
CA CYS A 269 -8.52 22.56 4.35
C CYS A 269 -7.17 23.31 4.27
N PRO A 270 -6.78 24.08 5.30
CA PRO A 270 -5.49 24.76 5.33
C PRO A 270 -4.40 23.68 5.47
N GLY A 271 -3.74 23.36 4.35
CA GLY A 271 -2.74 22.27 4.27
C GLY A 271 -2.51 21.67 2.88
N GLY A 272 -3.31 22.02 1.86
CA GLY A 272 -2.95 21.81 0.45
C GLY A 272 -2.86 20.35 -0.05
N GLY A 273 -3.31 19.36 0.72
CA GLY A 273 -3.37 17.96 0.29
C GLY A 273 -4.75 17.54 -0.20
N ARG A 274 -4.84 16.86 -1.35
CA ARG A 274 -6.04 16.09 -1.75
C ARG A 274 -5.94 14.71 -1.10
N TYR A 275 -6.89 14.36 -0.25
CA TYR A 275 -6.97 13.02 0.37
C TYR A 275 -8.02 12.15 -0.35
N SER A 276 -7.72 10.87 -0.56
CA SER A 276 -8.71 9.86 -0.93
C SER A 276 -9.40 9.35 0.35
N GLU A 277 -10.44 10.05 0.82
CA GLU A 277 -11.10 9.73 2.09
C GLU A 277 -12.12 8.59 1.96
N ARG A 278 -12.09 7.65 2.92
CA ARG A 278 -13.29 6.86 3.26
C ARG A 278 -14.19 7.75 4.11
N PHE A 279 -15.18 8.37 3.47
CA PHE A 279 -16.29 8.99 4.19
C PHE A 279 -17.16 7.92 4.84
N TRP A 280 -17.45 8.08 6.13
CA TRP A 280 -18.57 7.39 6.74
C TRP A 280 -19.81 8.27 6.54
N SER A 281 -20.69 7.88 5.63
CA SER A 281 -22.00 8.50 5.46
C SER A 281 -22.98 7.83 6.41
N PHE A 282 -23.59 8.61 7.31
CA PHE A 282 -24.70 8.15 8.15
C PHE A 282 -25.98 8.91 7.74
N ASP A 283 -27.04 8.17 7.40
CA ASP A 283 -28.36 8.74 7.12
C ASP A 283 -29.20 8.66 8.40
N SER A 284 -29.51 9.80 9.00
CA SER A 284 -30.30 9.90 10.24
C SER A 284 -31.81 9.85 9.98
N ARG A 285 -32.27 8.81 9.28
CA ARG A 285 -33.71 8.48 9.17
C ARG A 285 -34.01 7.07 9.66
N SER A 286 -33.80 6.85 10.96
CA SER A 286 -34.44 5.74 11.68
C SER A 286 -34.60 6.07 13.15
N ALA A 287 -35.45 7.05 13.43
CA ALA A 287 -36.02 7.28 14.76
C ALA A 287 -37.38 7.98 14.64
N HIS A 288 -38.36 7.31 14.00
CA HIS A 288 -39.79 7.54 14.22
C HIS A 288 -40.58 6.28 13.83
N ALA A 289 -40.71 5.36 14.79
CA ALA A 289 -41.90 4.57 15.12
C ALA A 289 -41.67 3.92 16.48
#